data_AF-A0A850QNV2-F1
#
_entry.id   AF-A0A850QNV2-F1
#
_cell.length_a   1.000
_cell.length_b   1.000
_cell.length_c   1.000
_cell.angle_alpha   90.00
_cell.angle_beta   90.00
_cell.angle_gamma   90.00
#
_symmetry.space_group_name_H-M   'P 1'
#
loop_
_entity.id
_entity.type
_entity.pdbx_description
1 polymer ?
#
loop_
_entity_poly.entity_id
_entity_poly.type
_entity_poly.pdbx_seq_one_letter_code
_entity_poly.pdbx_strand_id
1 'polypeptide(L)'
;WHAVTPHYYYVQLAAVAGESKAEEMKANLRKKYGVPVNTQRVNTSTTYRVRLGPYLDHDAAQHMLDRVKVNQYPKAFITTVNR
;
A
#
# COMPACT_ATOMS: atom_id res chain seq x y z
N TRP A 1 -4.38 -19.01 -26.08
CA TRP A 1 -4.88 -18.52 -24.78
C TRP A 1 -3.83 -17.62 -24.16
N HIS A 2 -4.01 -16.30 -24.21
CA HIS A 2 -3.13 -15.38 -23.47
C HIS A 2 -3.70 -15.25 -22.06
N ALA A 3 -2.98 -15.76 -21.06
CA ALA A 3 -3.33 -15.52 -19.66
C ALA A 3 -3.08 -14.03 -19.37
N VAL A 4 -4.14 -13.25 -19.17
CA VAL A 4 -4.03 -11.88 -18.67
C VAL A 4 -3.52 -11.99 -17.23
N THR A 5 -2.28 -11.56 -17.00
CA THR A 5 -1.72 -11.49 -15.65
C THR A 5 -2.45 -10.36 -14.91
N PRO A 6 -3.18 -10.63 -13.82
CA PRO A 6 -3.92 -9.59 -13.13
C PRO A 6 -2.95 -8.56 -12.52
N HIS A 7 -3.15 -7.29 -12.85
CA HIS A 7 -2.41 -6.20 -12.24
C HIS A 7 -3.04 -5.84 -10.89
N TYR A 8 -2.23 -5.83 -9.83
CA TYR A 8 -2.66 -5.36 -8.52
C TYR A 8 -2.07 -4.00 -8.23
N TYR A 9 -2.92 -3.04 -7.92
CA TYR A 9 -2.51 -1.70 -7.52
C TYR A 9 -2.46 -1.60 -6.00
N TYR A 10 -1.48 -0.87 -5.50
CA TYR A 10 -1.30 -0.57 -4.09
C TYR A 10 -1.02 0.91 -3.91
N VAL A 11 -1.60 1.51 -2.88
CA VAL A 11 -1.28 2.89 -2.50
C VAL A 11 -0.19 2.85 -1.43
N GLN A 12 1.05 3.15 -1.80
CA GLN A 12 2.17 3.17 -0.86
C GLN A 12 2.17 4.48 -0.07
N LEU A 13 2.08 4.36 1.26
CA LEU A 13 1.99 5.51 2.17
C LEU A 13 3.33 5.90 2.76
N ALA A 14 4.10 4.90 3.20
CA ALA A 14 5.35 5.11 3.92
C ALA A 14 6.29 3.92 3.77
N ALA A 15 7.57 4.17 4.06
CA ALA A 15 8.57 3.15 4.29
C ALA A 15 9.14 3.38 5.69
N VAL A 16 9.06 2.38 6.56
CA VAL A 16 9.49 2.47 7.96
C VAL A 16 10.57 1.44 8.25
N ALA A 17 11.56 1.83 9.05
CA ALA A 17 12.53 0.89 9.57
C ALA A 17 11.93 0.12 10.76
N GLY A 18 12.01 -1.21 10.71
CA GLY A 18 11.53 -2.12 11.74
C GLY A 18 10.17 -2.76 11.43
N GLU A 19 10.09 -4.07 11.62
CA GLU A 19 8.88 -4.86 11.41
C GLU A 19 7.76 -4.47 12.38
N SER A 20 8.09 -4.32 13.67
CA SER A 20 7.12 -3.96 14.71
C SER A 20 6.40 -2.63 14.39
N LYS A 21 7.14 -1.62 13.93
CA LYS A 21 6.58 -0.33 13.51
C LYS A 21 5.70 -0.46 12.27
N ALA A 22 6.07 -1.34 11.33
CA ALA A 22 5.29 -1.60 10.13
C ALA A 22 3.95 -2.29 10.47
N GLU A 23 3.96 -3.27 11.37
CA GLU A 23 2.76 -3.98 11.80
C GLU A 23 1.84 -3.10 12.67
N GLU A 24 2.41 -2.26 13.54
CA GLU A 24 1.63 -1.25 14.28
C GLU A 24 0.95 -0.28 13.31
N MET A 25 1.70 0.26 12.34
CA MET A 25 1.16 1.16 11.33
C MET A 25 0.08 0.48 10.50
N LYS A 26 0.28 -0.78 10.11
CA LYS A 26 -0.70 -1.59 9.38
C LYS A 26 -2.00 -1.75 10.16
N ALA A 27 -1.93 -2.08 11.45
CA ALA A 27 -3.11 -2.20 12.30
C ALA A 27 -3.87 -0.86 12.41
N ASN A 28 -3.15 0.24 12.61
CA ASN A 28 -3.73 1.58 12.71
C ASN A 28 -4.39 2.02 11.40
N LEU A 29 -3.72 1.81 10.26
CA LEU A 29 -4.25 2.14 8.94
C LEU A 29 -5.47 1.30 8.57
N ARG A 30 -5.47 0.00 8.91
CA ARG A 30 -6.61 -0.88 8.67
C ARG A 30 -7.84 -0.38 9.44
N LYS A 31 -7.68 0.02 10.71
CA LYS A 31 -8.75 0.63 11.51
C LYS A 31 -9.20 1.98 10.95
N LYS A 32 -8.26 2.82 10.53
CA LYS A 32 -8.54 4.18 10.06
C LYS A 32 -9.26 4.24 8.71
N TYR A 33 -8.82 3.43 7.75
CA TYR A 33 -9.32 3.48 6.38
C TYR A 33 -10.29 2.34 6.03
N GLY A 34 -10.41 1.31 6.89
CA GLY A 34 -11.32 0.19 6.66
C GLY A 34 -10.93 -0.69 5.47
N VAL A 35 -9.68 -0.60 4.98
CA VAL A 35 -9.19 -1.34 3.81
C VAL A 35 -8.06 -2.29 4.16
N PRO A 36 -7.79 -3.32 3.33
CA PRO A 36 -6.61 -4.16 3.47
C PRO A 36 -5.32 -3.33 3.43
N VAL A 37 -4.36 -3.72 4.26
CA VAL A 37 -3.05 -3.08 4.34
C VAL A 37 -1.96 -4.14 4.22
N ASN A 38 -1.06 -3.94 3.27
CA ASN A 38 0.07 -4.79 2.99
C ASN A 38 1.37 -4.17 3.52
N THR A 39 2.18 -4.98 4.19
CA THR A 39 3.56 -4.68 4.56
C THR A 39 4.49 -5.51 3.67
N GLN A 40 5.41 -4.85 2.97
CA GLN A 40 6.46 -5.53 2.19
C GLN A 40 7.83 -5.17 2.71
N ARG A 41 8.59 -6.18 3.12
CA ARG A 41 10.01 -6.04 3.43
C ARG A 41 10.79 -5.73 2.16
N VAL A 42 11.65 -4.72 2.22
CA VAL A 42 12.60 -4.43 1.14
C VAL A 42 13.83 -5.30 1.35
N ASN A 43 13.92 -6.40 0.58
CA ASN A 43 14.93 -7.47 0.58
C ASN A 43 16.04 -7.36 1.66
N THR A 44 17.06 -6.53 1.41
CA THR A 44 18.31 -6.46 2.19
C THR A 44 18.28 -5.44 3.33
N SER A 45 17.17 -4.72 3.50
CA SER A 45 17.03 -3.69 4.53
C SER A 45 16.08 -4.13 5.63
N THR A 46 16.20 -3.47 6.78
CA THR A 46 15.19 -3.50 7.85
C THR A 46 14.01 -2.58 7.54
N THR A 47 13.86 -2.12 6.30
CA THR A 47 12.79 -1.22 5.87
C THR A 47 11.61 -2.00 5.32
N TYR A 48 10.42 -1.60 5.76
CA TYR A 48 9.13 -2.17 5.38
C TYR A 48 8.28 -1.08 4.72
N ARG A 49 7.81 -1.36 3.51
CA ARG A 49 6.85 -0.53 2.79
C ARG A 49 5.45 -0.84 3.33
N VAL A 50 4.73 0.21 3.71
CA VAL A 50 3.35 0.11 4.20
C VAL A 50 2.42 0.66 3.12
N ARG A 51 1.49 -0.17 2.66
CA ARG A 51 0.68 0.11 1.47
C ARG A 51 -0.78 -0.32 1.67
N LEU A 52 -1.73 0.46 1.16
CA LEU A 52 -3.15 0.07 1.14
C LEU A 52 -3.44 -0.76 -0.10
N GLY A 53 -4.34 -1.73 0.00
CA GLY A 53 -4.72 -2.65 -1.07
C GLY A 53 -4.38 -4.12 -0.78
N PRO A 54 -4.54 -5.02 -1.77
CA PRO A 54 -4.57 -4.73 -3.21
C PRO A 54 -5.88 -4.13 -3.72
N TYR A 55 -5.79 -3.36 -4.80
CA TYR A 55 -6.90 -2.91 -5.64
C TYR A 55 -6.78 -3.56 -7.02
N LEU A 56 -7.89 -4.05 -7.56
CA LEU A 56 -7.95 -4.62 -8.92
C LEU A 56 -8.07 -3.53 -9.99
N ASP A 57 -8.60 -2.38 -9.60
CA ASP A 57 -8.89 -1.26 -10.47
C ASP A 57 -8.02 -0.05 -10.09
N HIS A 58 -7.47 0.63 -11.10
CA HIS A 58 -6.58 1.78 -10.90
C HIS A 58 -7.33 2.98 -10.34
N ASP A 59 -8.57 3.21 -10.77
CA ASP A 59 -9.41 4.32 -10.32
C ASP A 59 -9.75 4.17 -8.82
N ALA A 60 -10.05 2.95 -8.37
CA ALA A 60 -10.21 2.64 -6.94
C ALA A 60 -8.94 2.97 -6.12
N ALA A 61 -7.75 2.69 -6.67
CA ALA A 61 -6.48 3.06 -6.03
C ALA A 61 -6.25 4.58 -6.05
N GLN A 62 -6.64 5.27 -7.12
CA GLN A 62 -6.53 6.72 -7.27
C GLN A 62 -7.44 7.45 -6.26
N HIS A 63 -8.69 7.03 -6.12
CA HIS A 63 -9.59 7.56 -5.10
C HIS A 63 -9.05 7.42 -3.68
N MET A 64 -8.41 6.27 -3.37
CA MET A 64 -7.74 6.11 -2.08
C MET A 64 -6.51 7.02 -1.97
N LEU A 65 -5.71 7.14 -3.03
CA LEU A 65 -4.54 8.00 -3.06
C LEU A 65 -4.90 9.46 -2.73
N ASP A 66 -5.95 9.99 -3.35
CA ASP A 66 -6.41 11.36 -3.13
C ASP A 66 -6.87 11.56 -1.68
N ARG A 67 -7.59 10.58 -1.13
CA ARG A 67 -8.01 10.59 0.28
C ARG A 67 -6.83 10.64 1.26
N VAL A 68 -5.77 9.85 1.02
CA VAL A 68 -4.62 9.79 1.94
C VAL A 68 -3.68 10.99 1.80
N LYS A 69 -3.60 11.57 0.58
CA LYS A 69 -2.77 12.76 0.29
C LYS A 69 -3.27 14.00 1.01
N VAL A 70 -4.58 14.20 1.06
CA VAL A 70 -5.20 15.36 1.74
C VAL A 70 -4.97 15.31 3.26
N ASN A 71 -4.90 14.11 3.84
CA ASN A 71 -4.82 13.96 5.29
C ASN A 71 -3.39 14.02 5.84
N GLN A 72 -2.55 13.04 5.48
CA GLN A 72 -1.29 12.77 6.20
C GLN A 72 -0.15 12.26 5.31
N TYR A 73 -0.44 11.84 4.09
CA TYR A 73 0.54 11.18 3.22
C TYR A 73 0.65 11.91 1.87
N PRO A 74 1.11 13.17 1.84
CA PRO A 74 1.19 13.96 0.59
C PRO A 74 2.13 13.32 -0.45
N LYS A 75 3.10 12.53 0.01
CA LYS A 75 4.07 11.79 -0.82
C LYS A 75 3.62 10.37 -1.15
N ALA A 76 2.38 9.99 -0.83
CA ALA A 76 1.84 8.70 -1.24
C ALA A 76 1.81 8.59 -2.78
N PHE A 77 1.94 7.37 -3.28
CA PHE A 77 1.87 7.07 -4.71
C PHE A 77 1.31 5.66 -4.95
N ILE A 78 0.79 5.43 -6.16
CA ILE A 78 0.33 4.11 -6.59
C ILE A 78 1.51 3.29 -7.10
N THR A 79 1.58 2.01 -6.73
CA THR A 79 2.53 1.04 -7.27
C THR A 79 1.79 -0.19 -7.76
N THR A 80 2.24 -0.75 -8.88
CA THR A 80 1.67 -1.94 -9.49
C THR A 80 2.54 -3.14 -9.18
N VAL A 81 1.91 -4.25 -8.79
CA VAL A 81 2.57 -5.54 -8.61
C VAL A 81 1.93 -6.52 -9.60
N ASN A 82 2.76 -7.05 -10.50
CA ASN A 82 2.38 -8.17 -11.35
C ASN A 82 2.65 -9.44 -10.55
N ARG A 83 1.64 -10.29 -10.37
CA ARG A 83 1.77 -11.55 -9.64
C ARG A 83 1.38 -12.73 -10.50
#